data_AF-A0A6N7B5F5-F1
#
_entry.id   AF-A0A6N7B5F5-F1
#
_cell.length_a   1.000
_cell.length_b   1.000
_cell.length_c   1.000
_cell.angle_alpha   90.00
_cell.angle_beta   90.00
_cell.angle_gamma   90.00
#
_symmetry.space_group_name_H-M   'P 1'
#
loop_
_entity.id
_entity.type
_entity.pdbx_description
1 polymer ?
#
loop_
_entity_poly.entity_id
_entity_poly.type
_entity_poly.pdbx_seq_one_letter_code
_entity_poly.pdbx_strand_id
1 'polypeptide(L)'
;MKLIEKLFEGGLWNSRFVILSAVLGSLLAGFAIFYMATVDVWNLVLHVVHYGDADLTNEARKALHDATVTHIVEVVDGYLLATVMLIFSLGLYELFISDIDQAHGSRASSKILVIENLDDLKSRLAKVILMILIVTLFEEALNIKIENPLDLLYLGASIALVALSLYLSHAAEAVGHGGQEKESAAEENKKEKAGH
;
A
#
# COMPACT_ATOMS: atom_id res chain seq x y z
N MET A 1 41.36 -6.34 -13.66
CA MET A 1 40.19 -5.50 -13.99
C MET A 1 38.92 -6.34 -14.08
N LYS A 2 38.83 -7.35 -14.98
CA LYS A 2 37.64 -8.24 -15.13
C LYS A 2 37.19 -9.02 -13.87
N LEU A 3 38.11 -9.31 -12.94
CA LEU A 3 37.81 -10.06 -11.72
C LEU A 3 37.11 -9.20 -10.65
N ILE A 4 37.47 -7.90 -10.58
CA ILE A 4 36.82 -6.92 -9.71
C ILE A 4 35.43 -6.61 -10.26
N GLU A 5 35.31 -6.47 -11.58
CA GLU A 5 34.04 -6.27 -12.29
C GLU A 5 33.07 -7.45 -12.04
N LYS A 6 33.52 -8.71 -12.22
CA LYS A 6 32.70 -9.89 -11.92
C LYS A 6 32.27 -10.00 -10.45
N LEU A 7 33.17 -9.66 -9.51
CA LEU A 7 32.84 -9.67 -8.09
C LEU A 7 31.85 -8.57 -7.72
N PHE A 8 32.02 -7.37 -8.31
CA PHE A 8 31.14 -6.23 -8.07
C PHE A 8 29.77 -6.45 -8.70
N GLU A 9 29.69 -6.90 -9.95
CA GLU A 9 28.44 -7.27 -10.63
C GLU A 9 27.73 -8.42 -9.92
N GLY A 10 28.48 -9.45 -9.48
CA GLY A 10 27.93 -10.56 -8.69
C GLY A 10 27.38 -10.12 -7.33
N GLY A 11 28.07 -9.21 -6.65
CA GLY A 11 27.59 -8.58 -5.42
C GLY A 11 26.34 -7.73 -5.64
N LEU A 12 26.32 -6.93 -6.71
CA LEU A 12 25.17 -6.11 -7.09
C LEU A 12 23.96 -6.98 -7.42
N TRP A 13 24.16 -8.08 -8.15
CA TRP A 13 23.09 -9.03 -8.50
C TRP A 13 22.52 -9.76 -7.27
N ASN A 14 23.36 -10.12 -6.30
CA ASN A 14 22.92 -10.74 -5.05
C ASN A 14 22.30 -9.75 -4.06
N SER A 15 22.47 -8.44 -4.24
CA SER A 15 21.89 -7.43 -3.34
C SER A 15 20.35 -7.52 -3.25
N ARG A 16 19.68 -8.00 -4.31
CA ARG A 16 18.23 -8.24 -4.34
C ARG A 16 17.76 -9.19 -3.22
N PHE A 17 18.61 -10.10 -2.75
CA PHE A 17 18.24 -11.03 -1.67
C PHE A 17 18.01 -10.33 -0.32
N VAL A 18 18.56 -9.12 -0.11
CA VAL A 18 18.25 -8.31 1.08
C VAL A 18 16.77 -7.93 1.12
N ILE A 19 16.12 -7.78 -0.03
CA ILE A 19 14.70 -7.42 -0.10
C ILE A 19 13.83 -8.55 0.40
N LEU A 20 14.26 -9.82 0.28
CA LEU A 20 13.54 -10.95 0.86
C LEU A 20 13.41 -10.86 2.37
N SER A 21 14.38 -10.27 3.10
CA SER A 21 14.20 -10.08 4.54
C SER A 21 13.11 -9.06 4.86
N ALA A 22 12.97 -8.00 4.04
CA ALA A 22 11.90 -7.01 4.19
C ALA A 22 10.52 -7.60 3.83
N VAL A 23 10.45 -8.42 2.77
CA VAL A 23 9.24 -9.17 2.39
C VAL A 23 8.83 -10.11 3.52
N LEU A 24 9.74 -10.96 4.02
CA LEU A 24 9.43 -11.87 5.12
C LEU A 24 9.05 -11.13 6.40
N GLY A 25 9.75 -10.04 6.72
CA GLY A 25 9.43 -9.21 7.89
C GLY A 25 8.04 -8.60 7.83
N SER A 26 7.69 -7.96 6.70
CA SER A 26 6.36 -7.36 6.51
C SER A 26 5.24 -8.41 6.45
N LEU A 27 5.48 -9.57 5.85
CA LEU A 27 4.55 -10.70 5.86
C LEU A 27 4.26 -11.21 7.27
N LEU A 28 5.32 -11.45 8.06
CA LEU A 28 5.19 -11.92 9.44
C LEU A 28 4.54 -10.87 10.34
N ALA A 29 4.88 -9.59 10.17
CA ALA A 29 4.23 -8.50 10.89
C ALA A 29 2.73 -8.42 10.58
N GLY A 30 2.37 -8.51 9.29
CA GLY A 30 0.97 -8.57 8.86
C GLY A 30 0.22 -9.72 9.53
N PHE A 31 0.77 -10.94 9.50
CA PHE A 31 0.17 -12.09 10.18
C PHE A 31 0.06 -11.91 11.70
N ALA A 32 1.07 -11.33 12.35
CA ALA A 32 1.05 -11.09 13.79
C ALA A 32 -0.08 -10.13 14.18
N ILE A 33 -0.22 -9.01 13.46
CA ILE A 33 -1.29 -8.03 13.70
C ILE A 33 -2.65 -8.66 13.39
N PHE A 34 -2.78 -9.42 12.30
CA PHE A 34 -4.02 -10.12 11.95
C PHE A 34 -4.45 -11.08 13.06
N TYR A 35 -3.50 -11.83 13.63
CA TYR A 35 -3.75 -12.72 14.76
C TYR A 35 -4.19 -11.94 16.00
N MET A 36 -3.49 -10.85 16.37
CA MET A 36 -3.87 -9.99 17.50
C MET A 36 -5.29 -9.44 17.33
N ALA A 37 -5.60 -8.83 16.19
CA ALA A 37 -6.93 -8.31 15.88
C ALA A 37 -8.01 -9.41 15.94
N THR A 38 -7.70 -10.63 15.49
CA THR A 38 -8.62 -11.77 15.59
C THR A 38 -8.90 -12.19 17.02
N VAL A 39 -7.88 -12.20 17.88
CA VAL A 39 -8.05 -12.46 19.32
C VAL A 39 -8.88 -11.36 19.97
N ASP A 40 -8.67 -10.10 19.60
CA ASP A 40 -9.43 -8.97 20.14
C ASP A 40 -10.90 -9.02 19.70
N VAL A 41 -11.20 -9.38 18.44
CA VAL A 41 -12.59 -9.67 18.01
C VAL A 41 -13.21 -10.71 18.91
N TRP A 42 -12.50 -11.82 19.16
CA TRP A 42 -13.03 -12.93 19.95
C TRP A 42 -13.40 -12.47 21.37
N ASN A 43 -12.51 -11.72 22.02
CA ASN A 43 -12.76 -11.14 23.35
C ASN A 43 -13.92 -10.13 23.34
N LEU A 44 -14.03 -9.32 22.28
CA LEU A 44 -15.10 -8.34 22.11
C LEU A 44 -16.46 -9.04 21.99
N VAL A 45 -16.56 -10.08 21.17
CA VAL A 45 -17.80 -10.86 20.98
C VAL A 45 -18.27 -11.44 22.32
N LEU A 46 -17.36 -12.00 23.12
CA LEU A 46 -17.69 -12.53 24.45
C LEU A 46 -18.24 -11.46 25.39
N HIS A 47 -17.67 -10.25 25.40
CA HIS A 47 -18.15 -9.15 26.27
C HIS A 47 -19.49 -8.57 25.80
N VAL A 48 -19.74 -8.50 24.49
CA VAL A 48 -21.01 -7.97 23.93
C VAL A 48 -22.20 -8.84 24.29
N VAL A 49 -22.01 -10.15 24.50
CA VAL A 49 -23.10 -11.04 24.91
C VAL A 49 -23.75 -10.58 26.24
N HIS A 50 -22.97 -9.98 27.14
CA HIS A 50 -23.46 -9.43 28.42
C HIS A 50 -24.24 -8.11 28.28
N TYR A 51 -24.23 -7.48 27.10
CA TYR A 51 -25.03 -6.27 26.86
C TYR A 51 -26.54 -6.52 26.96
N GLY A 52 -26.98 -7.76 26.71
CA GLY A 52 -28.38 -8.18 26.78
C GLY A 52 -28.90 -8.39 28.21
N ASP A 53 -28.05 -8.37 29.23
CA ASP A 53 -28.46 -8.70 30.60
C ASP A 53 -29.45 -7.66 31.15
N ALA A 54 -30.59 -8.15 31.64
CA ALA A 54 -31.72 -7.34 32.10
C ALA A 54 -31.44 -6.58 33.41
N ASP A 55 -30.41 -7.01 34.16
CA ASP A 55 -29.98 -6.41 35.43
C ASP A 55 -29.03 -5.20 35.25
N LEU A 56 -28.62 -4.86 34.02
CA LEU A 56 -27.78 -3.68 33.80
C LEU A 56 -28.56 -2.38 33.96
N THR A 57 -28.03 -1.47 34.77
CA THR A 57 -28.50 -0.07 34.82
C THR A 57 -28.26 0.63 33.47
N ASN A 58 -29.08 1.63 33.16
CA ASN A 58 -28.95 2.40 31.91
C ASN A 58 -27.57 3.06 31.74
N GLU A 59 -26.95 3.50 32.84
CA GLU A 59 -25.61 4.09 32.84
C GLU A 59 -24.51 3.05 32.53
N ALA A 60 -24.59 1.85 33.14
CA ALA A 60 -23.65 0.76 32.87
C ALA A 60 -23.78 0.25 31.43
N ARG A 61 -25.01 0.17 30.91
CA ARG A 61 -25.28 -0.19 29.51
C ARG A 61 -24.67 0.82 28.53
N LYS A 62 -24.75 2.11 28.83
CA LYS A 62 -24.13 3.15 28.01
C LYS A 62 -22.60 3.06 28.04
N ALA A 63 -22.00 2.90 29.21
CA ALA A 63 -20.55 2.74 29.33
C ALA A 63 -20.04 1.50 28.57
N LEU A 64 -20.77 0.38 28.64
CA LEU A 64 -20.45 -0.83 27.88
C LEU A 64 -20.58 -0.61 26.36
N HIS A 65 -21.60 0.14 25.92
CA HIS A 65 -21.75 0.52 24.52
C HIS A 65 -20.56 1.35 24.02
N ASP A 66 -20.23 2.43 24.73
CA ASP A 66 -19.14 3.33 24.34
C ASP A 66 -17.80 2.58 24.27
N ALA A 67 -17.50 1.74 25.28
CA ALA A 67 -16.30 0.90 25.29
C ALA A 67 -16.28 -0.12 24.13
N THR A 68 -17.41 -0.75 23.84
CA THR A 68 -17.54 -1.69 22.71
C THR A 68 -17.27 -0.99 21.39
N VAL A 69 -17.84 0.21 21.17
CA VAL A 69 -17.65 0.98 19.94
C VAL A 69 -16.17 1.34 19.76
N THR A 70 -15.50 1.81 20.82
CA THR A 70 -14.05 2.08 20.77
C THR A 70 -13.25 0.84 20.39
N HIS A 71 -13.48 -0.30 21.06
CA HIS A 71 -12.78 -1.55 20.74
C HIS A 71 -13.05 -2.04 19.31
N ILE A 72 -14.25 -1.83 18.76
CA ILE A 72 -14.55 -2.16 17.35
C ILE A 72 -13.65 -1.34 16.42
N VAL A 73 -13.51 -0.03 16.67
CA VAL A 73 -12.67 0.85 15.83
C VAL A 73 -11.21 0.40 15.87
N GLU A 74 -10.68 0.07 17.05
CA GLU A 74 -9.31 -0.43 17.21
C GLU A 74 -9.06 -1.72 16.42
N VAL A 75 -10.00 -2.67 16.49
CA VAL A 75 -9.89 -3.94 15.77
C VAL A 75 -10.00 -3.76 14.26
N VAL A 76 -10.90 -2.88 13.79
CA VAL A 76 -11.02 -2.55 12.37
C VAL A 76 -9.71 -1.95 11.85
N ASP A 77 -9.11 -1.02 12.59
CA ASP A 77 -7.81 -0.44 12.24
C ASP A 77 -6.71 -1.51 12.20
N GLY A 78 -6.67 -2.40 13.18
CA GLY A 78 -5.73 -3.54 13.20
C GLY A 78 -5.80 -4.41 11.94
N TYR A 79 -7.00 -4.74 11.44
CA TYR A 79 -7.15 -5.49 10.19
C TYR A 79 -6.72 -4.69 8.95
N LEU A 80 -6.99 -3.39 8.92
CA LEU A 80 -6.54 -2.53 7.82
C LEU A 80 -5.01 -2.47 7.79
N LEU A 81 -4.36 -2.26 8.94
CA LEU A 81 -2.90 -2.24 9.05
C LEU A 81 -2.29 -3.58 8.65
N ALA A 82 -2.85 -4.71 9.09
CA ALA A 82 -2.40 -6.04 8.70
C ALA A 82 -2.49 -6.25 7.18
N THR A 83 -3.60 -5.81 6.57
CA THR A 83 -3.82 -5.91 5.12
C THR A 83 -2.81 -5.05 4.34
N VAL A 84 -2.54 -3.83 4.81
CA VAL A 84 -1.51 -2.95 4.21
C VAL A 84 -0.14 -3.62 4.27
N MET A 85 0.23 -4.26 5.38
CA MET A 85 1.48 -5.02 5.50
C MET A 85 1.56 -6.20 4.52
N LEU A 86 0.46 -6.92 4.30
CA LEU A 86 0.40 -8.00 3.31
C LEU A 86 0.56 -7.47 1.87
N ILE A 87 -0.16 -6.40 1.51
CA ILE A 87 -0.04 -5.76 0.19
C ILE A 87 1.38 -5.24 -0.02
N PHE A 88 1.97 -4.64 1.00
CA PHE A 88 3.34 -4.12 0.95
C PHE A 88 4.36 -5.25 0.76
N SER A 89 4.23 -6.35 1.50
CA SER A 89 5.07 -7.55 1.32
C SER A 89 4.99 -8.09 -0.11
N LEU A 90 3.79 -8.23 -0.67
CA LEU A 90 3.58 -8.70 -2.03
C LEU A 90 4.16 -7.73 -3.06
N GLY A 91 3.91 -6.43 -2.88
CA GLY A 91 4.42 -5.38 -3.76
C GLY A 91 5.95 -5.29 -3.78
N LEU A 92 6.61 -5.45 -2.64
CA LEU A 92 8.09 -5.52 -2.57
C LEU A 92 8.65 -6.75 -3.29
N TYR A 93 7.98 -7.90 -3.16
CA TYR A 93 8.39 -9.12 -3.85
C TYR A 93 8.25 -8.97 -5.37
N GLU A 94 7.09 -8.50 -5.83
CA GLU A 94 6.80 -8.32 -7.25
C GLU A 94 7.71 -7.27 -7.90
N LEU A 95 7.96 -6.15 -7.21
CA LEU A 95 8.77 -5.06 -7.77
C LEU A 95 10.26 -5.40 -7.92
N PHE A 96 10.81 -6.24 -7.02
CA PHE A 96 12.25 -6.42 -6.92
C PHE A 96 12.76 -7.86 -7.05
N ILE A 97 11.90 -8.87 -6.90
CA ILE A 97 12.30 -10.28 -6.99
C ILE A 97 11.80 -10.91 -8.28
N SER A 98 10.48 -11.04 -8.44
CA SER A 98 9.86 -11.71 -9.58
C SER A 98 8.35 -11.51 -9.57
N ASP A 99 7.73 -11.56 -10.75
CA ASP A 99 6.29 -11.66 -10.90
C ASP A 99 5.76 -12.95 -10.24
N ILE A 100 4.56 -12.89 -9.67
CA ILE A 100 3.90 -14.04 -9.02
C ILE A 100 3.06 -14.77 -10.07
N ASP A 101 3.59 -15.85 -10.63
CA ASP A 101 2.94 -16.63 -11.71
C ASP A 101 1.54 -17.15 -11.36
N GLN A 102 1.24 -17.40 -10.07
CA GLN A 102 -0.10 -17.82 -9.63
C GLN A 102 -1.18 -16.73 -9.81
N ALA A 103 -0.79 -15.45 -9.91
CA ALA A 103 -1.71 -14.34 -10.16
C ALA A 103 -2.14 -14.24 -11.64
N HIS A 104 -1.39 -14.83 -12.57
CA HIS A 104 -1.63 -14.74 -14.02
C HIS A 104 -2.82 -15.61 -14.52
N GLY A 105 -3.37 -16.50 -13.69
CA GLY A 105 -4.53 -17.32 -14.03
C GLY A 105 -5.90 -16.63 -13.89
N SER A 106 -5.95 -15.43 -13.29
CA SER A 106 -7.17 -14.64 -13.13
C SER A 106 -6.95 -13.23 -13.68
N ARG A 107 -7.99 -12.58 -14.22
CA ARG A 107 -7.96 -11.28 -14.92
C ARG A 107 -7.59 -10.08 -14.02
N ALA A 108 -6.47 -10.15 -13.31
CA ALA A 108 -5.90 -9.06 -12.52
C ALA A 108 -4.46 -8.71 -12.93
N SER A 109 -3.91 -9.39 -13.95
CA SER A 109 -2.61 -9.02 -14.53
C SER A 109 -2.82 -8.06 -15.70
N SER A 110 -2.49 -6.80 -15.49
CA SER A 110 -2.31 -5.86 -16.59
C SER A 110 -1.13 -4.96 -16.30
N LYS A 111 -0.02 -5.30 -16.97
CA LYS A 111 0.99 -4.38 -17.49
C LYS A 111 1.71 -3.52 -16.45
N ILE A 112 2.28 -4.14 -15.44
CA ILE A 112 3.46 -3.59 -14.76
C ILE A 112 4.67 -4.23 -15.45
N LEU A 113 5.68 -3.45 -15.85
CA LEU A 113 6.95 -3.90 -16.47
C LEU A 113 6.93 -4.21 -17.98
N VAL A 114 6.74 -3.18 -18.81
CA VAL A 114 7.62 -3.02 -19.98
C VAL A 114 8.18 -1.60 -19.94
N ILE A 115 9.46 -1.49 -19.58
CA ILE A 115 10.19 -0.23 -19.52
C ILE A 115 11.08 -0.11 -20.75
N GLU A 116 10.83 0.91 -21.57
CA GLU A 116 11.78 1.37 -22.57
C GLU A 116 12.02 2.87 -22.30
N ASN A 117 12.98 3.21 -21.42
CA ASN A 117 13.73 4.49 -21.29
C ASN A 117 13.93 5.03 -19.85
N LEU A 118 14.90 5.94 -19.69
CA LEU A 118 15.30 6.59 -18.43
C LEU A 118 14.21 7.42 -17.73
N ASP A 119 13.13 7.82 -18.42
CA ASP A 119 11.96 8.45 -17.78
C ASP A 119 11.19 7.47 -16.90
N ASP A 120 11.26 6.18 -17.19
CA ASP A 120 10.62 5.13 -16.40
C ASP A 120 11.38 4.85 -15.10
N LEU A 121 12.71 5.05 -15.09
CA LEU A 121 13.48 5.00 -13.84
C LEU A 121 13.05 6.14 -12.90
N LYS A 122 12.81 7.34 -13.43
CA LYS A 122 12.30 8.49 -12.65
C LYS A 122 10.86 8.28 -12.17
N SER A 123 9.98 7.73 -13.00
CA SER A 123 8.59 7.44 -12.58
C SER A 123 8.55 6.35 -11.52
N ARG A 124 9.36 5.30 -11.65
CA ARG A 124 9.48 4.22 -10.66
C ARG A 124 10.04 4.69 -9.35
N LEU A 125 11.10 5.51 -9.40
CA LEU A 125 11.70 6.06 -8.19
C LEU A 125 10.73 7.02 -7.48
N ALA A 126 10.00 7.86 -8.22
CA ALA A 126 8.95 8.71 -7.66
C ALA A 126 7.84 7.88 -7.00
N LYS A 127 7.42 6.77 -7.63
CA LYS A 127 6.42 5.84 -7.09
C LYS A 127 6.89 5.18 -5.79
N VAL A 128 8.17 4.79 -5.70
CA VAL A 128 8.77 4.24 -4.47
C VAL A 128 8.81 5.30 -3.36
N ILE A 129 9.22 6.54 -3.67
CA ILE A 129 9.24 7.64 -2.71
C ILE A 129 7.82 7.92 -2.19
N LEU A 130 6.82 7.95 -3.07
CA LEU A 130 5.42 8.13 -2.67
C LEU A 130 4.96 7.01 -1.73
N MET A 131 5.33 5.75 -2.00
CA MET A 131 5.02 4.64 -1.11
C MET A 131 5.67 4.81 0.27
N ILE A 132 6.93 5.23 0.33
CA ILE A 132 7.63 5.50 1.60
C ILE A 132 6.92 6.61 2.39
N LEU A 133 6.56 7.71 1.73
CA LEU A 133 5.86 8.83 2.37
C LEU A 133 4.49 8.43 2.93
N ILE A 134 3.75 7.57 2.21
CA ILE A 134 2.46 7.04 2.69
C ILE A 134 2.69 6.20 3.96
N VAL A 135 3.65 5.27 3.94
CA VAL A 135 3.94 4.42 5.10
C VAL A 135 4.37 5.26 6.31
N THR A 136 5.28 6.21 6.12
CA THR A 136 5.74 7.10 7.20
C THR A 136 4.60 7.97 7.75
N LEU A 137 3.72 8.48 6.89
CA LEU A 137 2.58 9.26 7.36
C LEU A 137 1.59 8.39 8.16
N PHE A 138 1.34 7.16 7.73
CA PHE A 138 0.49 6.22 8.47
C PHE A 138 1.10 5.87 9.83
N GLU A 139 2.40 5.59 9.89
CA GLU A 139 3.11 5.33 11.15
C GLU A 139 3.00 6.51 12.11
N GLU A 140 3.25 7.74 11.64
CA GLU A 140 3.14 8.93 12.46
C GLU A 140 1.69 9.19 12.90
N ALA A 141 0.72 8.97 12.01
CA ALA A 141 -0.70 9.11 12.30
C ALA A 141 -1.17 8.19 13.44
N LEU A 142 -0.62 6.98 13.52
CA LEU A 142 -0.92 6.01 14.58
C LEU A 142 -0.26 6.36 15.92
N ASN A 143 0.83 7.11 15.91
CA ASN A 143 1.60 7.46 17.12
C ASN A 143 1.32 8.87 17.64
N ILE A 144 0.59 9.70 16.89
CA ILE A 144 0.33 11.09 17.28
C ILE A 144 -0.63 11.16 18.47
N LYS A 145 -0.23 11.93 19.48
CA LYS A 145 -1.12 12.27 20.60
C LYS A 145 -1.83 13.56 20.25
N ILE A 146 -3.15 13.50 20.10
CA ILE A 146 -3.97 14.68 19.81
C ILE A 146 -4.15 15.45 21.12
N GLU A 147 -3.38 16.52 21.29
CA GLU A 147 -3.50 17.41 22.46
C GLU A 147 -4.37 18.63 22.14
N ASN A 148 -4.29 19.12 20.90
CA ASN A 148 -5.02 20.29 20.44
C ASN A 148 -5.87 20.00 19.18
N PRO A 149 -7.00 20.71 18.96
CA PRO A 149 -7.78 20.58 17.73
C PRO A 149 -7.00 20.91 16.44
N LEU A 150 -5.92 21.70 16.54
CA LEU A 150 -5.03 21.97 15.41
C LEU A 150 -4.24 20.74 14.96
N ASP A 151 -3.92 19.81 15.86
CA ASP A 151 -3.17 18.59 15.53
C ASP A 151 -4.00 17.72 14.58
N LEU A 152 -5.31 17.64 14.83
CA LEU A 152 -6.24 16.95 13.95
C LEU A 152 -6.35 17.64 12.57
N LEU A 153 -6.29 18.97 12.52
CA LEU A 153 -6.29 19.72 11.27
C LEU A 153 -4.99 19.47 10.46
N TYR A 154 -3.83 19.44 11.13
CA TYR A 154 -2.55 19.13 10.48
C TYR A 154 -2.47 17.70 9.98
N LEU A 155 -2.99 16.74 10.75
CA LEU A 155 -3.10 15.35 10.30
C LEU A 155 -4.00 15.25 9.06
N GLY A 156 -5.18 15.87 9.09
CA GLY A 156 -6.10 15.91 7.95
C GLY A 156 -5.49 16.59 6.72
N ALA A 157 -4.77 17.70 6.90
CA ALA A 157 -4.08 18.40 5.83
C ALA A 157 -2.96 17.53 5.21
N SER A 158 -2.20 16.82 6.02
CA SER A 158 -1.13 15.93 5.56
C SER A 158 -1.69 14.79 4.71
N ILE A 159 -2.78 14.15 5.16
CA ILE A 159 -3.49 13.11 4.39
C ILE A 159 -4.02 13.68 3.07
N ALA A 160 -4.62 14.88 3.08
CA ALA A 160 -5.14 15.53 1.88
C ALA A 160 -4.02 15.83 0.86
N LEU A 161 -2.85 16.28 1.31
CA LEU A 161 -1.70 16.54 0.44
C LEU A 161 -1.14 15.26 -0.19
N VAL A 162 -1.07 14.16 0.58
CA VAL A 162 -0.66 12.85 0.05
C VAL A 162 -1.66 12.34 -0.99
N ALA A 163 -2.96 12.44 -0.71
CA ALA A 163 -4.02 12.07 -1.65
C ALA A 163 -3.94 12.91 -2.95
N LEU A 164 -3.71 14.21 -2.83
CA LEU A 164 -3.51 15.09 -3.98
C LEU A 164 -2.26 14.72 -4.78
N SER A 165 -1.14 14.43 -4.10
CA SER A 165 0.10 14.00 -4.73
C SER A 165 -0.09 12.70 -5.52
N LEU A 166 -0.81 11.72 -4.95
CA LEU A 166 -1.17 10.48 -5.63
C LEU A 166 -2.06 10.72 -6.86
N TYR A 167 -3.08 11.56 -6.73
CA TYR A 167 -3.96 11.90 -7.84
C TYR A 167 -3.19 12.56 -9.00
N LEU A 168 -2.34 13.54 -8.69
CA LEU A 168 -1.53 14.23 -9.70
C LEU A 168 -0.50 13.30 -10.35
N SER A 169 0.10 12.37 -9.59
CA SER A 169 1.02 11.37 -10.14
C SER A 169 0.32 10.48 -11.17
N HIS A 170 -0.88 9.97 -10.86
CA HIS A 170 -1.65 9.14 -11.79
C HIS A 170 -2.15 9.94 -13.00
N ALA A 171 -2.58 11.19 -12.79
CA ALA A 171 -3.01 12.06 -13.88
C ALA A 171 -1.86 12.37 -14.85
N ALA A 172 -0.64 12.59 -14.34
CA ALA A 172 0.55 12.81 -15.17
C ALA A 172 0.90 11.59 -16.04
N GLU A 173 0.76 10.36 -15.49
CA GLU A 173 0.97 9.12 -16.23
C GLU A 173 -0.09 8.92 -17.35
N ALA A 174 -1.36 9.23 -17.07
CA ALA A 174 -2.45 9.11 -18.05
C ALA A 174 -2.28 10.04 -19.26
N VAL A 175 -1.72 11.24 -19.06
CA VAL A 175 -1.42 12.19 -20.13
C VAL A 175 -0.26 11.71 -21.01
N GLY A 176 0.72 11.00 -20.44
CA GLY A 176 1.86 10.43 -21.17
C GLY A 176 1.47 9.31 -22.14
N HIS A 177 0.57 8.40 -21.73
CA HIS A 177 0.13 7.29 -22.58
C HIS A 177 -0.88 7.69 -23.67
N GLY A 178 -1.76 8.67 -23.41
CA GLY A 178 -2.74 9.14 -24.40
C GLY A 178 -2.15 9.92 -25.58
N GLY A 179 -0.92 10.43 -25.45
CA GLY A 179 -0.18 11.07 -26.54
C GLY A 179 0.39 10.07 -27.55
N GLN A 180 0.96 8.97 -27.06
CA GLN A 180 1.60 7.96 -27.91
C GLN A 180 0.60 7.16 -28.76
N GLU A 181 -0.59 6.87 -28.25
CA GLU A 181 -1.66 6.21 -29.04
C GLU A 181 -2.16 7.09 -30.20
N LYS A 182 -2.27 8.41 -29.98
CA LYS A 182 -2.72 9.34 -31.02
C LYS A 182 -1.67 9.57 -32.10
N GLU A 183 -0.39 9.57 -31.73
CA GLU A 183 0.72 9.75 -32.66
C GLU A 183 0.94 8.49 -33.52
N SER A 184 0.83 7.30 -32.92
CA SER A 184 0.87 6.02 -33.63
C SER A 184 -0.32 5.84 -34.60
N ALA A 185 -1.54 6.18 -34.18
CA ALA A 185 -2.72 6.14 -35.04
C ALA A 185 -2.67 7.18 -36.18
N ALA A 186 -2.03 8.34 -35.95
CA ALA A 186 -1.82 9.34 -36.98
C ALA A 186 -0.77 8.92 -38.01
N GLU A 187 0.28 8.19 -37.60
CA GLU A 187 1.31 7.65 -38.50
C GLU A 187 0.79 6.50 -39.37
N GLU A 188 -0.04 5.62 -38.81
CA GLU A 188 -0.66 4.50 -39.53
C GLU A 188 -1.61 5.02 -40.63
N ASN A 189 -2.46 5.99 -40.30
CA ASN A 189 -3.41 6.61 -41.22
C ASN A 189 -2.71 7.45 -42.31
N LYS A 190 -1.50 7.97 -42.02
CA LYS A 190 -0.67 8.68 -43.00
C LYS A 190 0.02 7.72 -43.97
N LYS A 191 0.42 6.52 -43.53
CA LYS A 191 0.96 5.46 -44.39
C LYS A 191 -0.12 4.86 -45.31
N GLU A 192 -1.34 4.70 -44.80
CA GLU A 192 -2.47 4.17 -45.59
C GLU A 192 -2.91 5.14 -46.71
N LYS A 193 -2.88 6.45 -46.46
CA LYS A 193 -3.17 7.47 -47.48
C LYS A 193 -2.04 7.76 -48.48
N ALA A 194 -0.80 7.40 -48.15
CA ALA A 194 0.36 7.56 -49.04
C ALA A 194 0.62 6.33 -49.92
N GLY A 195 -0.07 5.21 -49.66
CA GLY A 195 0.00 3.97 -50.43
C GLY A 195 -1.05 3.84 -51.54
N HIS A 196 -1.79 4.91 -51.84
CA HIS A 196 -2.82 4.98 -52.89
C HIS A 196 -2.47 6.02 -53.96
#